data_AF-A0A6A2XWN5-F1
#
_entry.id   AF-A0A6A2XWN5-F1
#
_cell.length_a   1.000
_cell.length_b   1.000
_cell.length_c   1.000
_cell.angle_alpha   90.00
_cell.angle_beta   90.00
_cell.angle_gamma   90.00
#
_symmetry.space_group_name_H-M   'P 1'
#
loop_
_entity.id
_entity.type
_entity.pdbx_description
1 polymer ?
#
loop_
_entity_poly.entity_id
_entity_poly.type
_entity_poly.pdbx_seq_one_letter_code
_entity_poly.pdbx_strand_id
1 'polypeptide(L)'
;MSSRVSANLVPSQAVNMSKENRHLADYIPNFWGEIFLSPPSEMDMDARTQQEYQELKQQVRRMLVKHMDKPSQKVHIVDAVQRLGVAYHFGKEIEDALQIIYQTDDDDDLCTTAVRFRLLREHGFDVHCDTFNKFKGKNGKFKESLTSDMKGMLELLVARSYISIYEGYGNQDQSLMKFAKLDFNMVQHLHKQQLKEINRWWKGLDVATNFPFARDRLVECYLWINGVYFEPHYSIARTFMTKVASLTSIIDDTYDAYGTPEELELFTEAIHRWDINGIDQLPGYMKLLYSEIINVFKDMDNLMSEQRKSYRVQLAIEAMKQACQAHYTEAKWLHEKYMPTLVEYLSVAYVSCCYPMLTIVSFVGIRAVKTGNRSGFSWILAGRVDLTPDPDRVQVGSFSVRIDFSLGQNNSGPKQINIRLIQVQVVLRSDAGRVRIHNFQVQLGFRSTPVPTRVGFGSPQRRSKTVLTRVDFSQFYRSGQLFTALVGMEDSITKETFIWAFNDPKILRASKTICRLMDDVVGHQFEQERGHAPSAVECYINQYGASAQVAYDEFYKQINNAWKDINEEFLKPTAVSKSALDRVLNLARVIDLLYKDEDAYTHVGESAKTSITMLLIDPITV
;
A
#
# COMPACT_ATOMS: atom_id res chain seq x y z
N MET A 1 19.06 -28.01 17.38
CA MET A 1 20.43 -27.53 17.63
C MET A 1 20.60 -26.25 16.84
N SER A 2 20.58 -25.12 17.55
CA SER A 2 20.58 -23.76 17.00
C SER A 2 22.02 -23.29 16.84
N SER A 3 22.44 -22.94 15.63
CA SER A 3 23.75 -22.37 15.37
C SER A 3 23.69 -20.86 15.63
N ARG A 4 24.15 -20.47 16.83
CA ARG A 4 24.55 -19.10 17.16
C ARG A 4 25.69 -18.71 16.23
N VAL A 5 25.49 -17.72 15.37
CA VAL A 5 26.60 -16.96 14.79
C VAL A 5 26.92 -15.88 15.81
N SER A 6 28.05 -16.05 16.49
CA SER A 6 28.61 -15.06 17.40
C SER A 6 28.89 -13.78 16.64
N ALA A 7 28.28 -12.68 17.09
CA ALA A 7 28.77 -11.35 16.80
C ALA A 7 30.16 -11.22 17.44
N ASN A 8 31.20 -11.31 16.63
CA ASN A 8 32.51 -10.86 17.04
C ASN A 8 32.45 -9.33 17.12
N LEU A 9 32.30 -8.83 18.34
CA LEU A 9 32.56 -7.45 18.71
C LEU A 9 33.99 -7.10 18.29
N VAL A 10 34.12 -6.31 17.23
CA VAL A 10 35.37 -5.62 16.92
C VAL A 10 35.55 -4.54 18.00
N PRO A 11 36.70 -4.45 18.68
CA PRO A 11 36.94 -3.42 19.68
C PRO A 11 36.78 -2.04 19.06
N SER A 12 36.06 -1.17 19.76
CA SER A 12 35.88 0.25 19.44
C SER A 12 37.24 0.96 19.35
N GLN A 13 37.82 0.97 18.16
CA GLN A 13 38.78 2.01 17.82
C GLN A 13 37.95 3.28 17.62
N ALA A 14 38.12 4.24 18.52
CA ALA A 14 37.65 5.60 18.31
C ALA A 14 38.01 6.00 16.88
N VAL A 15 36.99 6.22 16.06
CA VAL A 15 37.15 6.70 14.68
C VAL A 15 37.92 8.00 14.80
N ASN A 16 39.18 7.96 14.39
CA ASN A 16 40.01 9.14 14.26
C ASN A 16 39.43 9.91 13.08
N MET A 17 38.38 10.70 13.33
CA MET A 17 37.79 11.61 12.35
C MET A 17 38.93 12.47 11.82
N SER A 18 39.31 12.24 10.56
CA SER A 18 40.26 13.08 9.86
C SER A 18 39.82 14.54 10.01
N LYS A 19 40.78 15.42 10.28
CA LYS A 19 40.60 16.88 10.31
C LYS A 19 40.33 17.44 8.90
N GLU A 20 39.35 16.88 8.20
CA GLU A 20 38.81 17.47 6.99
C GLU A 20 37.66 18.39 7.41
N ASN A 21 37.63 19.61 6.86
CA ASN A 21 36.53 20.57 7.06
C ASN A 21 35.27 20.05 6.37
N ARG A 22 34.68 18.99 6.91
CA ARG A 22 33.42 18.42 6.41
C ARG A 22 32.30 19.40 6.74
N HIS A 23 31.43 19.62 5.76
CA HIS A 23 30.16 20.28 6.02
C HIS A 23 29.36 19.40 6.98
N LEU A 24 28.56 20.01 7.85
CA LEU A 24 27.67 19.28 8.76
C LEU A 24 26.37 20.07 8.80
N ALA A 25 25.28 19.42 8.39
CA ALA A 25 23.95 19.96 8.61
C ALA A 25 23.57 19.79 10.09
N ASP A 26 23.04 20.85 10.71
CA ASP A 26 22.65 20.85 12.12
C ASP A 26 21.25 20.25 12.32
N TYR A 27 21.15 18.93 12.17
CA TYR A 27 19.88 18.22 12.27
C TYR A 27 19.44 17.99 13.73
N ILE A 28 18.17 18.29 14.01
CA ILE A 28 17.59 18.06 15.33
C ILE A 28 17.50 16.54 15.61
N PRO A 29 17.84 16.06 16.82
CA PRO A 29 17.72 14.65 17.20
C PRO A 29 16.29 14.10 17.09
N ASN A 30 16.18 12.77 17.04
CA ASN A 30 14.90 12.06 17.03
C ASN A 30 14.03 12.41 18.25
N PHE A 31 12.81 12.88 17.98
CA PHE A 31 11.84 13.29 18.99
C PHE A 31 11.21 12.12 19.78
N TRP A 32 11.05 10.95 19.16
CA TRP A 32 10.24 9.85 19.69
C TRP A 32 10.97 8.96 20.70
N GLY A 33 12.29 9.07 20.78
CA GLY A 33 13.13 8.24 21.64
C GLY A 33 12.83 6.75 21.46
N GLU A 34 12.56 6.05 22.56
CA GLU A 34 12.37 4.59 22.57
C GLU A 34 10.89 4.13 22.57
N ILE A 35 9.93 5.04 22.40
CA ILE A 35 8.49 4.74 22.54
C ILE A 35 8.04 3.55 21.67
N PHE A 36 8.58 3.45 20.45
CA PHE A 36 8.22 2.39 19.50
C PHE A 36 8.98 1.07 19.67
N LEU A 37 9.98 1.00 20.56
CA LEU A 37 10.70 -0.26 20.87
C LEU A 37 9.91 -1.15 21.84
N SER A 38 9.08 -0.53 22.68
CA SER A 38 8.26 -1.19 23.70
C SER A 38 6.82 -0.70 23.63
N PRO A 39 6.09 -0.93 22.52
CA PRO A 39 4.69 -0.54 22.44
C PRO A 39 3.89 -1.25 23.55
N PRO A 40 2.87 -0.59 24.13
CA PRO A 40 2.02 -1.19 25.15
C PRO A 40 1.43 -2.54 24.67
N SER A 41 1.17 -3.42 25.64
CA SER A 41 0.74 -4.83 25.53
C SER A 41 -0.08 -5.18 24.28
N GLU A 42 0.09 -6.41 23.80
CA GLU A 42 -0.72 -7.03 22.74
C GLU A 42 -2.19 -6.66 22.90
N MET A 43 -2.78 -6.14 21.82
CA MET A 43 -4.22 -5.99 21.72
C MET A 43 -4.76 -7.39 21.44
N ASP A 44 -4.89 -8.18 22.51
CA ASP A 44 -5.53 -9.49 22.44
C ASP A 44 -7.04 -9.23 22.38
N MET A 45 -7.56 -9.05 21.16
CA MET A 45 -9.00 -8.97 20.98
C MET A 45 -9.58 -10.31 21.39
N ASP A 46 -10.36 -10.29 22.48
CA ASP A 46 -11.03 -11.50 22.93
C ASP A 46 -11.91 -12.10 21.82
N ALA A 47 -12.19 -13.39 21.93
CA ALA A 47 -12.95 -14.12 20.92
C ALA A 47 -14.34 -13.49 20.64
N ARG A 48 -14.91 -12.78 21.63
CA ARG A 48 -16.18 -12.07 21.50
C ARG A 48 -16.03 -10.84 20.58
N THR A 49 -15.00 -10.03 20.79
CA THR A 49 -14.70 -8.85 19.98
C THR A 49 -14.36 -9.24 18.55
N GLN A 50 -13.63 -10.34 18.37
CA GLN A 50 -13.36 -10.89 17.04
C GLN A 50 -14.63 -11.36 16.33
N GLN A 51 -15.54 -12.04 17.04
CA GLN A 51 -16.83 -12.44 16.49
C GLN A 51 -17.67 -11.21 16.11
N GLU A 52 -17.75 -10.21 16.99
CA GLU A 52 -18.48 -8.97 16.73
C GLU A 52 -17.91 -8.23 15.50
N TYR A 53 -16.59 -8.12 15.37
CA TYR A 53 -15.95 -7.54 14.19
C TYR A 53 -16.39 -8.24 12.90
N GLN A 54 -16.45 -9.58 12.90
CA GLN A 54 -16.89 -10.35 11.73
C GLN A 54 -18.37 -10.13 11.41
N GLU A 55 -19.22 -10.02 12.42
CA GLU A 55 -20.65 -9.73 12.26
C GLU A 55 -20.88 -8.34 11.69
N LEU A 56 -20.19 -7.33 12.24
CA LEU A 56 -20.20 -5.95 11.77
C LEU A 56 -19.70 -5.83 10.32
N LYS A 57 -18.59 -6.50 9.97
CA LYS A 57 -18.09 -6.56 8.59
C LYS A 57 -19.14 -7.11 7.62
N GLN A 58 -19.85 -8.17 8.01
CA GLN A 58 -20.93 -8.72 7.19
C GLN A 58 -22.15 -7.80 7.13
N GLN A 59 -22.45 -7.06 8.19
CA GLN A 59 -23.52 -6.07 8.19
C GLN A 59 -23.22 -4.92 7.22
N VAL A 60 -22.00 -4.37 7.25
CA VAL A 60 -21.57 -3.33 6.29
C VAL A 60 -21.60 -3.85 4.85
N ARG A 61 -21.16 -5.10 4.62
CA ARG A 61 -21.32 -5.75 3.30
C ARG A 61 -22.78 -5.78 2.86
N ARG A 62 -23.71 -6.17 3.75
CA ARG A 62 -25.15 -6.18 3.45
C ARG A 62 -25.67 -4.78 3.12
N MET A 63 -25.19 -3.73 3.81
CA MET A 63 -25.55 -2.34 3.52
C MET A 63 -25.16 -1.95 2.08
N LEU A 64 -23.96 -2.32 1.64
CA LEU A 64 -23.46 -1.99 0.28
C LEU A 64 -24.23 -2.72 -0.83
N VAL A 65 -24.55 -4.00 -0.63
CA VAL A 65 -25.27 -4.81 -1.63
C VAL A 65 -26.79 -4.64 -1.59
N LYS A 66 -27.34 -4.00 -0.55
CA LYS A 66 -28.78 -3.77 -0.43
C LYS A 66 -29.30 -3.01 -1.64
N HIS A 67 -30.43 -3.47 -2.18
CA HIS A 67 -31.17 -2.72 -3.18
C HIS A 67 -31.79 -1.48 -2.52
N MET A 68 -31.57 -0.32 -3.11
CA MET A 68 -32.12 0.96 -2.64
C MET A 68 -33.07 1.48 -3.71
N ASP A 69 -34.21 2.04 -3.30
CA ASP A 69 -35.21 2.58 -4.24
C ASP A 69 -34.67 3.78 -5.02
N LYS A 70 -33.75 4.54 -4.40
CA LYS A 70 -32.96 5.59 -5.06
C LYS A 70 -31.46 5.24 -5.02
N PRO A 71 -30.80 5.01 -6.16
CA PRO A 71 -29.37 4.75 -6.22
C PRO A 71 -28.51 5.86 -5.60
N SER A 72 -28.95 7.12 -5.66
CA SER A 72 -28.28 8.26 -5.01
C SER A 72 -28.08 8.09 -3.50
N GLN A 73 -28.93 7.34 -2.80
CA GLN A 73 -28.72 7.05 -1.37
C GLN A 73 -27.51 6.15 -1.12
N LYS A 74 -27.11 5.34 -2.11
CA LYS A 74 -25.93 4.47 -2.02
C LYS A 74 -24.62 5.25 -2.09
N VAL A 75 -24.63 6.44 -2.69
CA VAL A 75 -23.47 7.36 -2.77
C VAL A 75 -22.91 7.66 -1.39
N HIS A 76 -23.78 8.06 -0.45
CA HIS A 76 -23.38 8.42 0.92
C HIS A 76 -22.85 7.24 1.74
N ILE A 77 -23.36 6.02 1.47
CA ILE A 77 -22.85 4.81 2.13
C ILE A 77 -21.45 4.47 1.63
N VAL A 78 -21.25 4.50 0.30
CA VAL A 78 -19.93 4.24 -0.30
C VAL A 78 -18.93 5.29 0.18
N ASP A 79 -19.32 6.56 0.19
CA ASP A 79 -18.48 7.64 0.68
C ASP A 79 -18.08 7.46 2.14
N ALA A 80 -19.05 7.16 3.02
CA ALA A 80 -18.77 6.90 4.43
C ALA A 80 -17.82 5.71 4.61
N VAL A 81 -18.02 4.61 3.88
CA VAL A 81 -17.15 3.43 3.92
C VAL A 81 -15.71 3.76 3.49
N GLN A 82 -15.53 4.61 2.47
CA GLN A 82 -14.21 5.06 2.04
C GLN A 82 -13.54 6.01 3.03
N ARG A 83 -14.25 7.05 3.47
CA ARG A 83 -13.72 8.07 4.39
C ARG A 83 -13.43 7.52 5.79
N LEU A 84 -14.15 6.48 6.21
CA LEU A 84 -13.87 5.75 7.46
C LEU A 84 -12.69 4.75 7.34
N GLY A 85 -12.05 4.66 6.18
CA GLY A 85 -10.83 3.86 6.00
C GLY A 85 -11.06 2.36 5.88
N VAL A 86 -12.31 1.89 5.74
CA VAL A 86 -12.65 0.45 5.71
C VAL A 86 -13.03 -0.08 4.33
N ALA A 87 -12.95 0.76 3.29
CA ALA A 87 -13.29 0.38 1.91
C ALA A 87 -12.46 -0.78 1.34
N TYR A 88 -11.23 -1.00 1.82
CA TYR A 88 -10.36 -2.07 1.35
C TYR A 88 -10.94 -3.49 1.60
N HIS A 89 -11.93 -3.61 2.49
CA HIS A 89 -12.66 -4.86 2.73
C HIS A 89 -13.75 -5.17 1.71
N PHE A 90 -14.18 -4.18 0.93
CA PHE A 90 -15.40 -4.22 0.12
C PHE A 90 -15.18 -3.77 -1.33
N GLY A 91 -13.96 -3.95 -1.85
CA GLY A 91 -13.59 -3.41 -3.16
C GLY A 91 -14.52 -3.84 -4.30
N LYS A 92 -14.97 -5.10 -4.30
CA LYS A 92 -15.92 -5.61 -5.30
C LYS A 92 -17.31 -4.99 -5.12
N GLU A 93 -17.83 -4.99 -3.90
CA GLU A 93 -19.15 -4.44 -3.59
C GLU A 93 -19.23 -2.94 -3.88
N ILE A 94 -18.14 -2.19 -3.66
CA ILE A 94 -18.03 -0.78 -4.01
C ILE A 94 -18.00 -0.59 -5.53
N GLU A 95 -17.20 -1.37 -6.26
CA GLU A 95 -17.16 -1.28 -7.73
C GLU A 95 -18.55 -1.59 -8.34
N ASP A 96 -19.20 -2.66 -7.89
CA ASP A 96 -20.55 -3.04 -8.32
C ASP A 96 -21.57 -1.93 -7.99
N ALA A 97 -21.46 -1.31 -6.81
CA ALA A 97 -22.31 -0.18 -6.40
C ALA A 97 -22.09 1.06 -7.27
N LEU A 98 -20.83 1.42 -7.55
CA LEU A 98 -20.47 2.58 -8.36
C LEU A 98 -20.90 2.38 -9.82
N GLN A 99 -20.86 1.16 -10.34
CA GLN A 99 -21.36 0.85 -11.67
C GLN A 99 -22.87 1.14 -11.81
N ILE A 100 -23.66 0.87 -10.76
CA ILE A 100 -25.09 1.20 -10.71
C ILE A 100 -25.28 2.71 -10.59
N ILE A 101 -24.53 3.37 -9.69
CA ILE A 101 -24.58 4.83 -9.50
C ILE A 101 -24.25 5.56 -10.81
N TYR A 102 -23.25 5.08 -11.56
CA TYR A 102 -22.83 5.67 -12.84
C TYR A 102 -23.93 5.62 -13.91
N GLN A 103 -24.78 4.58 -13.89
CA GLN A 103 -25.85 4.40 -14.86
C GLN A 103 -27.13 5.18 -14.51
N THR A 104 -27.16 5.84 -13.36
CA THR A 104 -28.36 6.54 -12.86
C THR A 104 -28.21 8.04 -13.06
N ASP A 105 -29.22 8.66 -13.68
CA ASP A 105 -29.35 10.12 -13.78
C ASP A 105 -30.43 10.60 -12.80
N ASP A 106 -30.00 11.12 -11.65
CA ASP A 106 -30.86 11.60 -10.57
C ASP A 106 -30.77 13.15 -10.47
N ASP A 107 -31.89 13.82 -10.19
CA ASP A 107 -31.90 15.26 -9.92
C ASP A 107 -31.50 15.55 -8.47
N ASP A 108 -30.22 15.34 -8.15
CA ASP A 108 -29.73 15.54 -6.78
C ASP A 108 -29.37 16.98 -6.46
N ASP A 109 -29.32 17.26 -5.16
CA ASP A 109 -28.72 18.47 -4.60
C ASP A 109 -27.20 18.57 -4.90
N LEU A 110 -26.62 19.74 -4.59
CA LEU A 110 -25.22 20.04 -4.86
C LEU A 110 -24.29 19.06 -4.12
N CYS A 111 -24.59 18.78 -2.84
CA CYS A 111 -23.81 17.88 -2.00
C CYS A 111 -23.71 16.48 -2.60
N THR A 112 -24.84 15.87 -2.94
CA THR A 112 -24.92 14.51 -3.48
C THR A 112 -24.32 14.45 -4.89
N THR A 113 -24.52 15.48 -5.72
CA THR A 113 -23.89 15.56 -7.05
C THR A 113 -22.37 15.65 -6.93
N ALA A 114 -21.85 16.45 -6.00
CA ALA A 114 -20.41 16.60 -5.78
C ALA A 114 -19.76 15.30 -5.28
N VAL A 115 -20.37 14.64 -4.28
CA VAL A 115 -19.89 13.35 -3.77
C VAL A 115 -19.95 12.29 -4.86
N ARG A 116 -21.05 12.18 -5.61
CA ARG A 116 -21.16 11.25 -6.74
C ARG A 116 -20.07 11.49 -7.78
N PHE A 117 -19.89 12.74 -8.21
CA PHE A 117 -18.87 13.10 -9.19
C PHE A 117 -17.47 12.69 -8.72
N ARG A 118 -17.12 13.03 -7.47
CA ARG A 118 -15.83 12.67 -6.88
C ARG A 118 -15.63 11.15 -6.82
N LEU A 119 -16.57 10.41 -6.24
CA LEU A 119 -16.48 8.94 -6.12
C LEU A 119 -16.33 8.27 -7.49
N LEU A 120 -17.13 8.67 -8.47
CA LEU A 120 -17.07 8.09 -9.80
C LEU A 120 -15.72 8.39 -10.47
N ARG A 121 -15.23 9.63 -10.40
CA ARG A 121 -13.92 10.02 -10.94
C ARG A 121 -12.76 9.30 -10.24
N GLU A 122 -12.78 9.18 -8.90
CA GLU A 122 -11.78 8.46 -8.11
C GLU A 122 -11.69 6.95 -8.46
N HIS A 123 -12.76 6.39 -9.00
CA HIS A 123 -12.80 5.00 -9.49
C HIS A 123 -12.74 4.89 -11.02
N GLY A 124 -12.39 5.99 -11.70
CA GLY A 124 -12.08 6.01 -13.13
C GLY A 124 -13.28 6.04 -14.07
N PHE A 125 -14.48 6.29 -13.56
CA PHE A 125 -15.65 6.50 -14.42
C PHE A 125 -15.58 7.88 -15.07
N ASP A 126 -15.85 7.94 -16.37
CA ASP A 126 -15.82 9.18 -17.14
C ASP A 126 -17.11 9.99 -16.94
N VAL A 127 -17.14 10.78 -15.87
CA VAL A 127 -18.26 11.69 -15.57
C VAL A 127 -17.91 13.10 -16.03
N HIS A 128 -18.73 13.71 -16.88
CA HIS A 128 -18.48 15.06 -17.37
C HIS A 128 -18.80 16.13 -16.30
N CYS A 129 -18.00 17.20 -16.24
CA CYS A 129 -18.20 18.29 -15.27
C CYS A 129 -19.48 19.11 -15.54
N ASP A 130 -20.12 18.90 -16.69
CA ASP A 130 -21.42 19.52 -17.03
C ASP A 130 -22.54 19.13 -16.09
N THR A 131 -22.41 18.05 -15.31
CA THR A 131 -23.35 17.72 -14.23
C THR A 131 -23.55 18.89 -13.26
N PHE A 132 -22.53 19.76 -13.10
CA PHE A 132 -22.62 20.95 -12.26
C PHE A 132 -23.30 22.15 -12.92
N ASN A 133 -23.61 22.12 -14.22
CA ASN A 133 -24.20 23.25 -14.92
C ASN A 133 -25.60 23.61 -14.40
N LYS A 134 -26.34 22.64 -13.85
CA LYS A 134 -27.64 22.89 -13.19
C LYS A 134 -27.52 23.80 -11.94
N PHE A 135 -26.33 23.90 -11.36
CA PHE A 135 -26.01 24.77 -10.22
C PHE A 135 -25.41 26.11 -10.62
N LYS A 136 -25.18 26.35 -11.92
CA LYS A 136 -24.65 27.62 -12.43
C LYS A 136 -25.77 28.56 -12.87
N GLY A 137 -25.53 29.86 -12.74
CA GLY A 137 -26.35 30.91 -13.32
C GLY A 137 -26.03 31.12 -14.81
N LYS A 138 -26.78 32.01 -15.45
CA LYS A 138 -26.60 32.34 -16.89
C LYS A 138 -25.21 32.90 -17.23
N ASN A 139 -24.47 33.39 -16.24
CA ASN A 139 -23.11 33.92 -16.37
C ASN A 139 -22.02 32.83 -16.24
N GLY A 140 -22.40 31.55 -16.10
CA GLY A 140 -21.47 30.43 -15.90
C GLY A 140 -20.86 30.31 -14.50
N LYS A 141 -21.20 31.23 -13.57
CA LYS A 141 -20.80 31.14 -12.15
C LYS A 141 -21.83 30.34 -11.36
N PHE A 142 -21.41 29.74 -10.24
CA PHE A 142 -22.35 29.09 -9.32
C PHE A 142 -23.40 30.08 -8.80
N LYS A 143 -24.65 29.61 -8.66
CA LYS A 143 -25.77 30.44 -8.17
C LYS A 143 -25.46 30.93 -6.75
N GLU A 144 -25.68 32.22 -6.48
CA GLU A 144 -25.44 32.83 -5.16
C GLU A 144 -26.25 32.16 -4.04
N SER A 145 -27.40 31.56 -4.39
CA SER A 145 -28.25 30.78 -3.47
C SER A 145 -27.57 29.54 -2.88
N LEU A 146 -26.40 29.14 -3.37
CA LEU A 146 -25.66 27.97 -2.86
C LEU A 146 -24.80 28.30 -1.63
N THR A 147 -24.60 29.59 -1.31
CA THR A 147 -23.81 30.01 -0.13
C THR A 147 -24.43 29.57 1.19
N SER A 148 -25.73 29.29 1.22
CA SER A 148 -26.42 28.71 2.39
C SER A 148 -26.28 27.19 2.51
N ASP A 149 -25.79 26.48 1.49
CA ASP A 149 -25.55 25.02 1.51
C ASP A 149 -24.11 24.71 1.98
N MET A 150 -23.87 24.97 3.26
CA MET A 150 -22.56 24.77 3.89
C MET A 150 -22.06 23.32 3.78
N LYS A 151 -22.98 22.34 3.82
CA LYS A 151 -22.65 20.92 3.73
C LYS A 151 -22.12 20.55 2.34
N GLY A 152 -22.78 21.00 1.27
CA GLY A 152 -22.31 20.78 -0.10
C GLY A 152 -20.94 21.40 -0.39
N MET A 153 -20.63 22.54 0.22
CA MET A 153 -19.30 23.17 0.11
C MET A 153 -18.21 22.43 0.90
N LEU A 154 -18.56 21.87 2.07
CA LEU A 154 -17.62 21.17 2.96
C LEU A 154 -17.19 19.79 2.43
N GLU A 155 -18.10 19.08 1.74
CA GLU A 155 -17.81 17.76 1.15
C GLU A 155 -16.68 17.78 0.10
N LEU A 156 -16.35 18.95 -0.42
CA LEU A 156 -15.21 19.14 -1.31
C LEU A 156 -13.84 19.07 -0.59
N LEU A 157 -13.78 19.16 0.75
CA LEU A 157 -12.56 19.61 1.43
C LEU A 157 -11.84 18.65 2.40
N VAL A 158 -12.43 17.60 3.00
CA VAL A 158 -11.73 16.90 4.11
C VAL A 158 -11.99 15.40 4.21
N ALA A 159 -10.93 14.57 4.28
CA ALA A 159 -11.02 13.10 4.40
C ALA A 159 -10.55 12.50 5.74
N ARG A 160 -9.70 13.15 6.55
CA ARG A 160 -9.16 12.54 7.79
C ARG A 160 -9.89 12.94 9.07
N SER A 161 -10.37 14.16 9.17
CA SER A 161 -11.25 14.60 10.28
C SER A 161 -12.61 13.87 10.28
N TYR A 162 -12.84 12.99 9.30
CA TYR A 162 -14.14 12.42 9.02
C TYR A 162 -14.65 11.46 10.09
N ILE A 163 -13.84 10.74 10.87
CA ILE A 163 -14.37 9.90 11.97
C ILE A 163 -15.07 10.78 13.01
N SER A 164 -14.38 11.80 13.53
CA SER A 164 -14.94 12.74 14.52
C SER A 164 -16.04 13.65 13.94
N ILE A 165 -15.93 14.02 12.65
CA ILE A 165 -16.99 14.77 11.95
C ILE A 165 -18.22 13.89 11.74
N TYR A 166 -18.04 12.63 11.35
CA TYR A 166 -19.12 11.68 11.17
C TYR A 166 -19.86 11.55 12.49
N GLU A 167 -19.15 11.35 13.62
CA GLU A 167 -19.68 11.34 15.00
C GLU A 167 -20.58 12.55 15.33
N GLY A 168 -20.29 13.73 14.79
CA GLY A 168 -21.07 14.95 15.00
C GLY A 168 -22.40 15.04 14.23
N TYR A 169 -22.64 14.26 13.18
CA TYR A 169 -23.81 14.43 12.30
C TYR A 169 -25.14 13.83 12.82
N GLY A 170 -25.14 13.10 13.94
CA GLY A 170 -26.37 12.61 14.60
C GLY A 170 -27.20 11.52 13.88
N ASN A 171 -26.94 11.24 12.58
CA ASN A 171 -27.70 10.27 11.76
C ASN A 171 -26.85 9.07 11.27
N GLN A 172 -25.82 8.69 12.02
CA GLN A 172 -24.84 7.70 11.58
C GLN A 172 -25.30 6.26 11.79
N ASP A 173 -24.91 5.38 10.86
CA ASP A 173 -25.00 3.95 11.08
C ASP A 173 -23.99 3.51 12.16
N GLN A 174 -24.53 3.12 13.31
CA GLN A 174 -23.75 2.72 14.49
C GLN A 174 -22.89 1.48 14.24
N SER A 175 -23.35 0.57 13.38
CA SER A 175 -22.59 -0.64 13.05
C SER A 175 -21.39 -0.32 12.17
N LEU A 176 -21.57 0.56 11.17
CA LEU A 176 -20.45 1.04 10.35
C LEU A 176 -19.42 1.81 11.20
N MET A 177 -19.88 2.68 12.11
CA MET A 177 -18.98 3.42 13.00
C MET A 177 -18.20 2.47 13.92
N LYS A 178 -18.89 1.57 14.63
CA LYS A 178 -18.22 0.60 15.51
C LYS A 178 -17.25 -0.29 14.73
N PHE A 179 -17.62 -0.72 13.53
CA PHE A 179 -16.73 -1.46 12.64
C PHE A 179 -15.46 -0.68 12.30
N ALA A 180 -15.60 0.59 11.91
CA ALA A 180 -14.49 1.45 11.55
C ALA A 180 -13.51 1.67 12.71
N LYS A 181 -14.02 1.91 13.92
CA LYS A 181 -13.18 2.07 15.12
C LYS A 181 -12.41 0.80 15.47
N LEU A 182 -13.08 -0.36 15.45
CA LEU A 182 -12.43 -1.65 15.67
C LEU A 182 -11.36 -1.93 14.60
N ASP A 183 -11.69 -1.72 13.32
CA ASP A 183 -10.75 -1.93 12.22
C ASP A 183 -9.53 -1.02 12.32
N PHE A 184 -9.73 0.28 12.60
CA PHE A 184 -8.66 1.24 12.79
C PHE A 184 -7.71 0.81 13.91
N ASN A 185 -8.23 0.45 15.08
CA ASN A 185 -7.41 0.02 16.22
C ASN A 185 -6.62 -1.26 15.91
N MET A 186 -7.21 -2.20 15.18
CA MET A 186 -6.52 -3.41 14.74
C MET A 186 -5.40 -3.12 13.74
N VAL A 187 -5.67 -2.26 12.75
CA VAL A 187 -4.68 -1.85 11.74
C VAL A 187 -3.55 -1.05 12.39
N GLN A 188 -3.88 -0.13 13.29
CA GLN A 188 -2.90 0.60 14.11
C GLN A 188 -2.04 -0.37 14.93
N HIS A 189 -2.64 -1.40 15.55
CA HIS A 189 -1.87 -2.40 16.28
C HIS A 189 -0.86 -3.13 15.39
N LEU A 190 -1.29 -3.54 14.19
CA LEU A 190 -0.38 -4.13 13.19
C LEU A 190 0.77 -3.18 12.88
N HIS A 191 0.48 -1.90 12.60
CA HIS A 191 1.50 -0.90 12.31
C HIS A 191 2.48 -0.72 13.46
N LYS A 192 2.00 -0.69 14.70
CA LYS A 192 2.86 -0.63 15.90
C LYS A 192 3.80 -1.83 16.01
N GLN A 193 3.31 -3.05 15.75
CA GLN A 193 4.17 -4.24 15.73
C GLN A 193 5.19 -4.20 14.58
N GLN A 194 4.78 -3.74 13.40
CA GLN A 194 5.71 -3.58 12.28
C GLN A 194 6.79 -2.55 12.61
N LEU A 195 6.39 -1.38 13.10
CA LEU A 195 7.29 -0.28 13.44
C LEU A 195 8.24 -0.68 14.57
N LYS A 196 7.82 -1.52 15.52
CA LYS A 196 8.68 -2.10 16.56
C LYS A 196 9.82 -2.93 15.98
N GLU A 197 9.52 -3.85 15.05
CA GLU A 197 10.56 -4.68 14.43
C GLU A 197 11.50 -3.83 13.54
N ILE A 198 10.96 -2.83 12.85
CA ILE A 198 11.76 -1.89 12.05
C ILE A 198 12.65 -1.03 12.96
N ASN A 199 12.15 -0.56 14.11
CA ASN A 199 12.94 0.19 15.10
C ASN A 199 14.07 -0.65 15.68
N ARG A 200 13.86 -1.96 15.92
CA ARG A 200 14.95 -2.85 16.36
C ARG A 200 16.07 -2.94 15.33
N TRP A 201 15.70 -3.05 14.05
CA TRP A 201 16.66 -3.02 12.95
C TRP A 201 17.41 -1.67 12.91
N TRP A 202 16.70 -0.55 12.98
CA TRP A 202 17.29 0.79 12.97
C TRP A 202 18.22 1.04 14.16
N LYS A 203 17.82 0.60 15.37
CA LYS A 203 18.67 0.66 16.56
C LYS A 203 19.91 -0.21 16.42
N GLY A 204 19.84 -1.32 15.69
CA GLY A 204 21.00 -2.15 15.37
C GLY A 204 22.01 -1.45 14.45
N LEU A 205 21.55 -0.51 13.62
CA LEU A 205 22.41 0.34 12.79
C LEU A 205 23.05 1.49 13.59
N ASP A 206 22.47 1.85 14.74
CA ASP A 206 22.90 2.93 15.64
C ASP A 206 23.22 4.23 14.88
N VAL A 207 22.20 4.74 14.18
CA VAL A 207 22.35 5.86 13.23
C VAL A 207 22.91 7.11 13.89
N ALA A 208 22.47 7.44 15.11
CA ALA A 208 22.97 8.59 15.85
C ALA A 208 24.50 8.53 16.08
N THR A 209 25.06 7.34 16.29
CA THR A 209 26.50 7.16 16.51
C THR A 209 27.28 7.00 15.21
N ASN A 210 26.76 6.19 14.29
CA ASN A 210 27.50 5.80 13.08
C ASN A 210 27.32 6.77 11.91
N PHE A 211 26.23 7.54 11.92
CA PHE A 211 25.89 8.55 10.90
C PHE A 211 25.40 9.85 11.57
N PRO A 212 26.22 10.49 12.44
CA PRO A 212 25.80 11.68 13.19
C PRO A 212 25.48 12.89 12.31
N PHE A 213 25.86 12.83 11.03
CA PHE A 213 25.56 13.84 10.01
C PHE A 213 24.19 13.62 9.33
N ALA A 214 23.56 12.46 9.51
CA ALA A 214 22.32 12.09 8.85
C ALA A 214 21.09 12.30 9.75
N ARG A 215 19.94 12.55 9.12
CA ARG A 215 18.64 12.71 9.78
C ARG A 215 18.18 11.39 10.41
N ASP A 216 18.01 11.37 11.74
CA ASP A 216 17.36 10.26 12.44
C ASP A 216 15.83 10.44 12.41
N ARG A 217 15.19 9.92 11.35
CA ARG A 217 13.77 10.15 11.00
C ARG A 217 13.02 8.88 10.61
N LEU A 218 13.32 7.76 11.27
CA LEU A 218 12.69 6.47 10.95
C LEU A 218 11.16 6.50 11.09
N VAL A 219 10.64 7.17 12.11
CA VAL A 219 9.20 7.19 12.42
C VAL A 219 8.45 8.04 11.39
N GLU A 220 9.01 9.18 11.00
CA GLU A 220 8.51 10.06 9.94
C GLU A 220 8.57 9.33 8.59
N CYS A 221 9.66 8.61 8.32
CA CYS A 221 9.78 7.76 7.14
C CYS A 221 8.70 6.67 7.12
N TYR A 222 8.44 6.03 8.27
CA TYR A 222 7.35 5.05 8.37
C TYR A 222 5.97 5.69 8.18
N LEU A 223 5.72 6.89 8.70
CA LEU A 223 4.50 7.66 8.41
C LEU A 223 4.35 7.88 6.90
N TRP A 224 5.44 8.26 6.22
CA TRP A 224 5.45 8.47 4.77
C TRP A 224 4.99 7.21 4.04
N ILE A 225 5.61 6.07 4.36
CA ILE A 225 5.30 4.79 3.73
C ILE A 225 3.91 4.27 4.11
N ASN A 226 3.43 4.56 5.32
CA ASN A 226 2.08 4.23 5.76
C ASN A 226 1.02 4.91 4.90
N GLY A 227 1.27 6.17 4.50
CA GLY A 227 0.42 6.89 3.57
C GLY A 227 0.38 6.30 2.15
N VAL A 228 1.44 5.63 1.70
CA VAL A 228 1.47 4.96 0.38
C VAL A 228 0.52 3.75 0.35
N TYR A 229 0.48 2.98 1.44
CA TYR A 229 -0.49 1.89 1.66
C TYR A 229 -0.54 1.48 3.13
N PHE A 230 -1.70 1.66 3.76
CA PHE A 230 -1.91 1.36 5.18
C PHE A 230 -2.51 -0.05 5.40
N GLU A 231 -3.04 -0.68 4.36
CA GLU A 231 -3.84 -1.89 4.47
C GLU A 231 -3.01 -3.11 4.95
N PRO A 232 -3.58 -4.01 5.77
CA PRO A 232 -2.83 -5.13 6.36
C PRO A 232 -2.07 -6.02 5.37
N HIS A 233 -2.66 -6.30 4.20
CA HIS A 233 -2.08 -7.19 3.18
C HIS A 233 -0.85 -6.62 2.47
N TYR A 234 -0.53 -5.34 2.67
CA TYR A 234 0.71 -4.73 2.19
C TYR A 234 1.81 -4.65 3.25
N SER A 235 1.67 -5.35 4.37
CA SER A 235 2.65 -5.33 5.47
C SER A 235 4.10 -5.58 5.03
N ILE A 236 4.35 -6.59 4.19
CA ILE A 236 5.70 -6.89 3.69
C ILE A 236 6.23 -5.77 2.79
N ALA A 237 5.40 -5.27 1.87
CA ALA A 237 5.77 -4.12 1.03
C ALA A 237 6.15 -2.91 1.90
N ARG A 238 5.40 -2.65 2.98
CA ARG A 238 5.65 -1.48 3.85
C ARG A 238 6.99 -1.62 4.53
N THR A 239 7.29 -2.81 5.02
CA THR A 239 8.58 -3.09 5.66
C THR A 239 9.73 -2.89 4.67
N PHE A 240 9.62 -3.40 3.44
CA PHE A 240 10.65 -3.20 2.41
C PHE A 240 10.84 -1.72 2.09
N MET A 241 9.75 -1.04 1.78
CA MET A 241 9.79 0.36 1.37
C MET A 241 10.27 1.27 2.50
N THR A 242 9.89 1.01 3.77
CA THR A 242 10.39 1.80 4.92
C THR A 242 11.89 1.65 5.06
N LYS A 243 12.43 0.42 5.00
CA LYS A 243 13.87 0.20 5.12
C LYS A 243 14.64 0.87 3.99
N VAL A 244 14.19 0.70 2.74
CA VAL A 244 14.82 1.32 1.58
C VAL A 244 14.75 2.84 1.65
N ALA A 245 13.59 3.43 1.97
CA ALA A 245 13.44 4.88 2.10
C ALA A 245 14.31 5.45 3.24
N SER A 246 14.41 4.75 4.38
CA SER A 246 15.25 5.20 5.50
C SER A 246 16.74 5.17 5.16
N LEU A 247 17.20 4.13 4.46
CA LEU A 247 18.59 4.09 3.96
C LEU A 247 18.83 5.16 2.87
N THR A 248 17.82 5.43 2.04
CA THR A 248 17.89 6.48 1.02
C THR A 248 18.06 7.86 1.65
N SER A 249 17.43 8.15 2.79
CA SER A 249 17.67 9.39 3.53
C SER A 249 19.11 9.52 4.03
N ILE A 250 19.73 8.43 4.51
CA ILE A 250 21.15 8.48 4.91
C ILE A 250 22.04 8.70 3.68
N ILE A 251 21.70 8.11 2.54
CA ILE A 251 22.43 8.30 1.28
C ILE A 251 22.32 9.75 0.82
N ASP A 252 21.12 10.32 0.85
CA ASP A 252 20.85 11.72 0.55
C ASP A 252 21.76 12.64 1.39
N ASP A 253 21.72 12.49 2.72
CA ASP A 253 22.59 13.24 3.64
C ASP A 253 24.09 12.98 3.43
N THR A 254 24.44 11.79 2.91
CA THR A 254 25.84 11.47 2.57
C THR A 254 26.31 12.26 1.35
N TYR A 255 25.52 12.33 0.28
CA TYR A 255 25.87 13.09 -0.93
C TYR A 255 25.82 14.59 -0.72
N ASP A 256 24.85 15.05 0.05
CA ASP A 256 24.51 16.46 0.19
C ASP A 256 25.32 17.14 1.31
N ALA A 257 25.44 16.49 2.45
CA ALA A 257 25.93 17.14 3.67
C ALA A 257 27.27 16.63 4.20
N TYR A 258 27.86 15.53 3.69
CA TYR A 258 29.01 14.91 4.39
C TYR A 258 30.16 14.37 3.53
N GLY A 259 29.87 13.65 2.45
CA GLY A 259 30.89 12.99 1.63
C GLY A 259 31.77 13.97 0.87
N THR A 260 33.04 13.64 0.70
CA THR A 260 33.92 14.40 -0.21
C THR A 260 33.71 13.95 -1.65
N PRO A 261 34.04 14.77 -2.67
CA PRO A 261 33.91 14.39 -4.08
C PRO A 261 34.48 13.00 -4.40
N GLU A 262 35.68 12.69 -3.88
CA GLU A 262 36.36 11.41 -4.10
C GLU A 262 35.65 10.25 -3.39
N GLU A 263 35.14 10.46 -2.17
CA GLU A 263 34.37 9.46 -1.44
C GLU A 263 33.04 9.15 -2.15
N LEU A 264 32.36 10.20 -2.64
CA LEU A 264 31.09 10.09 -3.35
C LEU A 264 31.24 9.39 -4.70
N GLU A 265 32.34 9.62 -5.42
CA GLU A 265 32.66 8.88 -6.64
C GLU A 265 32.82 7.37 -6.35
N LEU A 266 33.64 7.02 -5.36
CA LEU A 266 33.84 5.62 -4.95
C LEU A 266 32.53 4.95 -4.49
N PHE A 267 31.68 5.67 -3.74
CA PHE A 267 30.39 5.16 -3.30
C PHE A 267 29.43 4.93 -4.48
N THR A 268 29.38 5.88 -5.43
CA THR A 268 28.57 5.77 -6.65
C THR A 268 29.01 4.56 -7.49
N GLU A 269 30.31 4.37 -7.68
CA GLU A 269 30.86 3.21 -8.39
C GLU A 269 30.54 1.88 -7.70
N ALA A 270 30.64 1.83 -6.37
CA ALA A 270 30.28 0.64 -5.59
C ALA A 270 28.80 0.28 -5.76
N ILE A 271 27.90 1.28 -5.71
CA ILE A 271 26.46 1.09 -5.95
C ILE A 271 26.20 0.59 -7.38
N HIS A 272 26.85 1.14 -8.40
CA HIS A 272 26.69 0.66 -9.77
C HIS A 272 27.13 -0.79 -9.95
N ARG A 273 28.27 -1.15 -9.35
CA ARG A 273 28.79 -2.52 -9.37
C ARG A 273 27.88 -3.48 -8.59
N TRP A 274 27.26 -3.02 -7.50
CA TRP A 274 26.37 -3.79 -6.63
C TRP A 274 26.99 -5.12 -6.15
N ASP A 275 28.27 -5.07 -5.80
CA ASP A 275 29.07 -6.22 -5.35
C ASP A 275 29.66 -5.92 -3.97
N ILE A 276 29.39 -6.80 -2.99
CA ILE A 276 29.89 -6.63 -1.62
C ILE A 276 31.42 -6.67 -1.55
N ASN A 277 32.08 -7.30 -2.53
CA ASN A 277 33.55 -7.37 -2.57
C ASN A 277 34.21 -6.01 -2.86
N GLY A 278 33.44 -5.01 -3.31
CA GLY A 278 33.93 -3.63 -3.49
C GLY A 278 34.01 -2.81 -2.19
N ILE A 279 33.50 -3.34 -1.07
CA ILE A 279 33.36 -2.60 0.18
C ILE A 279 34.69 -2.09 0.76
N ASP A 280 35.80 -2.77 0.48
CA ASP A 280 37.09 -2.45 1.11
C ASP A 280 37.64 -1.08 0.70
N GLN A 281 37.23 -0.58 -0.46
CA GLN A 281 37.65 0.70 -1.03
C GLN A 281 36.91 1.90 -0.42
N LEU A 282 35.80 1.66 0.26
CA LEU A 282 34.97 2.73 0.84
C LEU A 282 35.52 3.21 2.20
N PRO A 283 35.30 4.48 2.58
CA PRO A 283 35.48 4.95 3.95
C PRO A 283 34.65 4.16 4.97
N GLY A 284 35.09 4.12 6.24
CA GLY A 284 34.47 3.29 7.28
C GLY A 284 32.96 3.46 7.44
N TYR A 285 32.46 4.70 7.44
CA TYR A 285 31.02 4.98 7.55
C TYR A 285 30.24 4.51 6.30
N MET A 286 30.79 4.71 5.10
CA MET A 286 30.21 4.23 3.84
C MET A 286 30.22 2.70 3.74
N LYS A 287 31.20 2.01 4.33
CA LYS A 287 31.19 0.53 4.41
C LYS A 287 29.95 0.04 5.14
N LEU A 288 29.64 0.65 6.29
CA LEU A 288 28.47 0.26 7.08
C LEU A 288 27.18 0.51 6.28
N LEU A 289 27.03 1.70 5.69
CA LEU A 289 25.88 2.06 4.87
C LEU A 289 25.70 1.11 3.68
N TYR A 290 26.77 0.90 2.90
CA TYR A 290 26.75 0.02 1.73
C TYR A 290 26.43 -1.43 2.09
N SER A 291 27.05 -1.96 3.14
CA SER A 291 26.74 -3.31 3.65
C SER A 291 25.25 -3.45 3.99
N GLU A 292 24.68 -2.46 4.66
CA GLU A 292 23.27 -2.52 5.05
C GLU A 292 22.31 -2.41 3.86
N ILE A 293 22.63 -1.58 2.86
CA ILE A 293 21.91 -1.55 1.57
C ILE A 293 21.89 -2.94 0.94
N ILE A 294 23.05 -3.58 0.79
CA ILE A 294 23.17 -4.91 0.21
C ILE A 294 22.37 -5.94 1.04
N ASN A 295 22.43 -5.87 2.37
CA ASN A 295 21.69 -6.78 3.25
C ASN A 295 20.18 -6.63 3.12
N VAL A 296 19.65 -5.40 3.10
CA VAL A 296 18.21 -5.14 2.94
C VAL A 296 17.70 -5.68 1.61
N PHE A 297 18.40 -5.43 0.50
CA PHE A 297 17.99 -5.95 -0.80
C PHE A 297 18.16 -7.46 -0.91
N LYS A 298 19.16 -8.04 -0.26
CA LYS A 298 19.32 -9.50 -0.17
C LYS A 298 18.19 -10.15 0.61
N ASP A 299 17.75 -9.56 1.72
CA ASP A 299 16.60 -10.03 2.49
C ASP A 299 15.30 -9.95 1.68
N MET A 300 15.14 -8.87 0.90
CA MET A 300 14.04 -8.75 -0.05
C MET A 300 14.10 -9.88 -1.09
N ASP A 301 15.25 -10.12 -1.71
CA ASP A 301 15.42 -11.15 -2.74
C ASP A 301 15.21 -12.56 -2.20
N ASN A 302 15.70 -12.86 -1.00
CA ASN A 302 15.45 -14.12 -0.31
C ASN A 302 13.93 -14.39 -0.20
N LEU A 303 13.14 -13.40 0.23
CA LEU A 303 11.69 -13.55 0.35
C LEU A 303 10.97 -13.64 -1.01
N MET A 304 11.43 -12.87 -2.00
CA MET A 304 10.78 -12.84 -3.32
C MET A 304 11.16 -14.04 -4.18
N SER A 305 12.35 -14.61 -3.99
CA SER A 305 12.84 -15.80 -4.70
C SER A 305 12.03 -17.06 -4.35
N GLU A 306 11.58 -17.21 -3.09
CA GLU A 306 10.65 -18.25 -2.65
C GLU A 306 9.36 -18.27 -3.50
N GLN A 307 8.98 -17.12 -4.02
CA GLN A 307 7.76 -16.90 -4.82
C GLN A 307 8.05 -16.73 -6.32
N ARG A 308 9.28 -17.01 -6.78
CA ARG A 308 9.75 -16.80 -8.17
C ARG A 308 9.60 -15.36 -8.68
N LYS A 309 9.75 -14.38 -7.78
CA LYS A 309 9.60 -12.94 -8.05
C LYS A 309 10.88 -12.12 -7.82
N SER A 310 12.04 -12.78 -7.77
CA SER A 310 13.36 -12.15 -7.61
C SER A 310 13.62 -11.02 -8.61
N TYR A 311 13.09 -11.14 -9.84
CA TYR A 311 13.19 -10.07 -10.85
C TYR A 311 12.67 -8.70 -10.37
N ARG A 312 11.71 -8.66 -9.45
CA ARG A 312 11.20 -7.40 -8.89
C ARG A 312 12.26 -6.67 -8.06
N VAL A 313 13.08 -7.43 -7.33
CA VAL A 313 14.16 -6.88 -6.51
C VAL A 313 15.29 -6.38 -7.41
N GLN A 314 15.63 -7.13 -8.48
CA GLN A 314 16.60 -6.69 -9.47
C GLN A 314 16.22 -5.35 -10.12
N LEU A 315 14.93 -5.17 -10.44
CA LEU A 315 14.41 -3.90 -10.95
C LEU A 315 14.50 -2.77 -9.92
N ALA A 316 14.23 -3.05 -8.65
CA ALA A 316 14.41 -2.05 -7.58
C ALA A 316 15.88 -1.66 -7.38
N ILE A 317 16.83 -2.59 -7.57
CA ILE A 317 18.28 -2.32 -7.55
C ILE A 317 18.65 -1.34 -8.67
N GLU A 318 18.18 -1.57 -9.90
CA GLU A 318 18.47 -0.66 -11.01
C GLU A 318 17.90 0.75 -10.78
N ALA A 319 16.72 0.85 -10.17
CA ALA A 319 16.15 2.15 -9.79
C ALA A 319 16.96 2.84 -8.67
N MET A 320 17.51 2.08 -7.73
CA MET A 320 18.42 2.60 -6.68
C MET A 320 19.70 3.18 -7.29
N LYS A 321 20.29 2.49 -8.27
CA LYS A 321 21.49 2.97 -8.98
C LYS A 321 21.23 4.30 -9.69
N GLN A 322 20.06 4.44 -10.33
CA GLN A 322 19.65 5.69 -10.98
C GLN A 322 19.50 6.83 -9.99
N ALA A 323 18.91 6.57 -8.81
CA ALA A 323 18.79 7.58 -7.74
C ALA A 323 20.16 8.03 -7.24
N CYS A 324 21.06 7.11 -6.87
CA CYS A 324 22.41 7.46 -6.42
C CYS A 324 23.22 8.21 -7.48
N GLN A 325 23.06 7.87 -8.76
CA GLN A 325 23.71 8.61 -9.85
C GLN A 325 23.21 10.05 -9.96
N ALA A 326 21.91 10.28 -9.73
CA ALA A 326 21.33 11.62 -9.73
C ALA A 326 21.83 12.43 -8.53
N HIS A 327 21.84 11.84 -7.33
CA HIS A 327 22.45 12.46 -6.14
C HIS A 327 23.91 12.84 -6.35
N TYR A 328 24.70 11.94 -6.95
CA TYR A 328 26.10 12.26 -7.29
C TYR A 328 26.21 13.45 -8.25
N THR A 329 25.30 13.56 -9.21
CA THR A 329 25.29 14.67 -10.18
C THR A 329 25.01 16.00 -9.48
N GLU A 330 24.05 16.04 -8.55
CA GLU A 330 23.75 17.24 -7.74
C GLU A 330 24.92 17.61 -6.81
N ALA A 331 25.54 16.62 -6.16
CA ALA A 331 26.72 16.84 -5.34
C ALA A 331 27.88 17.45 -6.17
N LYS A 332 28.08 16.98 -7.41
CA LYS A 332 29.05 17.60 -8.32
C LYS A 332 28.72 19.06 -8.62
N TRP A 333 27.45 19.39 -8.86
CA TRP A 333 27.04 20.78 -9.09
C TRP A 333 27.34 21.67 -7.88
N LEU A 334 27.09 21.18 -6.67
CA LEU A 334 27.46 21.89 -5.43
C LEU A 334 28.97 22.16 -5.37
N HIS A 335 29.79 21.11 -5.51
CA HIS A 335 31.24 21.22 -5.38
C HIS A 335 31.88 22.09 -6.48
N GLU A 336 31.39 21.97 -7.71
CA GLU A 336 31.87 22.74 -8.86
C GLU A 336 31.26 24.16 -8.92
N LYS A 337 30.32 24.49 -8.01
CA LYS A 337 29.51 25.72 -8.02
C LYS A 337 28.86 25.97 -9.37
N TYR A 338 28.41 24.87 -9.99
CA TYR A 338 27.75 24.90 -11.28
C TYR A 338 26.30 25.32 -11.12
N MET A 339 25.85 26.26 -11.95
CA MET A 339 24.47 26.72 -12.01
C MET A 339 23.82 26.12 -13.26
N PRO A 340 23.06 25.03 -13.14
CA PRO A 340 22.37 24.43 -14.29
C PRO A 340 21.27 25.34 -14.84
N THR A 341 20.84 25.07 -16.07
CA THR A 341 19.56 25.63 -16.55
C THR A 341 18.39 24.95 -15.82
N LEU A 342 17.21 25.57 -15.77
CA LEU A 342 16.04 24.95 -15.11
C LEU A 342 15.69 23.58 -15.71
N VAL A 343 15.81 23.45 -17.04
CA VAL A 343 15.53 22.18 -17.74
C VAL A 343 16.57 21.10 -17.39
N GLU A 344 17.83 21.48 -17.33
CA GLU A 344 18.92 20.59 -16.93
C GLU A 344 18.75 20.13 -15.49
N TYR A 345 18.51 21.07 -14.56
CA TYR A 345 18.22 20.80 -13.16
C TYR A 345 17.08 19.79 -13.03
N LEU A 346 15.90 20.09 -13.58
CA LEU A 346 14.72 19.24 -13.44
C LEU A 346 14.93 17.83 -14.02
N SER A 347 15.76 17.67 -15.04
CA SER A 347 16.06 16.35 -15.62
C SER A 347 16.76 15.41 -14.63
N VAL A 348 17.61 15.96 -13.75
CA VAL A 348 18.30 15.23 -12.67
C VAL A 348 17.44 15.21 -11.42
N ALA A 349 16.87 16.35 -11.06
CA ALA A 349 16.12 16.58 -9.82
C ALA A 349 14.86 15.71 -9.71
N TYR A 350 14.24 15.38 -10.84
CA TYR A 350 13.13 14.43 -10.90
C TYR A 350 13.52 12.97 -10.64
N VAL A 351 14.81 12.64 -10.73
CA VAL A 351 15.35 11.33 -10.37
C VAL A 351 15.87 11.36 -8.93
N SER A 352 16.60 12.41 -8.53
CA SER A 352 17.15 12.57 -7.18
C SER A 352 16.09 12.73 -6.09
N CYS A 353 14.87 13.19 -6.42
CA CYS A 353 13.75 13.20 -5.48
C CYS A 353 13.26 11.77 -5.11
N CYS A 354 13.89 10.74 -5.67
CA CYS A 354 13.70 9.31 -5.38
C CYS A 354 12.31 8.74 -5.69
N TYR A 355 11.33 9.53 -6.12
CA TYR A 355 9.97 9.07 -6.43
C TYR A 355 9.88 7.98 -7.50
N PRO A 356 10.68 8.03 -8.60
CA PRO A 356 10.75 6.91 -9.53
C PRO A 356 11.20 5.61 -8.85
N MET A 357 12.26 5.68 -8.03
CA MET A 357 12.78 4.53 -7.27
C MET A 357 11.77 4.01 -6.25
N LEU A 358 11.18 4.90 -5.44
CA LEU A 358 10.18 4.54 -4.44
C LEU A 358 8.92 3.94 -5.06
N THR A 359 8.53 4.39 -6.27
CA THR A 359 7.44 3.77 -7.03
C THR A 359 7.77 2.31 -7.36
N ILE A 360 8.96 2.04 -7.89
CA ILE A 360 9.40 0.68 -8.21
C ILE A 360 9.48 -0.19 -6.95
N VAL A 361 10.07 0.31 -5.86
CA VAL A 361 10.19 -0.39 -4.58
C VAL A 361 8.81 -0.71 -3.99
N SER A 362 7.84 0.20 -4.13
CA SER A 362 6.46 0.01 -3.64
C SER A 362 5.77 -1.22 -4.22
N PHE A 363 6.17 -1.66 -5.43
CA PHE A 363 5.61 -2.82 -6.11
C PHE A 363 6.20 -4.15 -5.66
N VAL A 364 7.42 -4.15 -5.11
CA VAL A 364 8.19 -5.38 -4.85
C VAL A 364 7.44 -6.33 -3.94
N GLY A 365 7.05 -5.86 -2.76
CA GLY A 365 6.42 -6.67 -1.72
C GLY A 365 4.91 -6.89 -1.89
N ILE A 366 4.29 -6.37 -2.98
CA ILE A 366 2.85 -6.54 -3.20
C ILE A 366 2.53 -8.04 -3.37
N ARG A 367 1.66 -8.54 -2.49
CA ARG A 367 1.26 -9.95 -2.37
C ARG A 367 2.43 -10.89 -2.06
N ALA A 368 3.48 -10.39 -1.43
CA ALA A 368 4.50 -11.25 -0.83
C ALA A 368 3.91 -11.99 0.39
N VAL A 369 4.38 -13.20 0.65
CA VAL A 369 3.95 -14.01 1.78
C VAL A 369 5.19 -14.57 2.49
N LYS A 370 5.25 -14.44 3.81
CA LYS A 370 6.26 -15.14 4.63
C LYS A 370 5.81 -16.58 4.87
N THR A 371 6.58 -17.56 4.40
CA THR A 371 6.33 -18.96 4.71
C THR A 371 6.53 -19.19 6.22
N GLY A 372 5.49 -19.67 6.92
CA GLY A 372 5.59 -20.08 8.33
C GLY A 372 5.16 -19.08 9.42
N ASN A 373 4.74 -17.85 9.09
CA ASN A 373 4.26 -16.92 10.12
C ASN A 373 2.75 -17.09 10.41
N ARG A 374 2.42 -17.76 11.51
CA ARG A 374 1.09 -17.70 12.14
C ARG A 374 1.03 -16.44 13.00
N SER A 375 0.94 -15.26 12.37
CA SER A 375 0.56 -14.08 13.15
C SER A 375 -0.87 -14.26 13.66
N GLY A 376 -1.15 -13.77 14.87
CA GLY A 376 -2.50 -13.73 15.45
C GLY A 376 -3.52 -12.96 14.59
N PHE A 377 -3.08 -12.34 13.50
CA PHE A 377 -3.87 -11.57 12.53
C PHE A 377 -4.04 -12.26 11.18
N SER A 378 -3.63 -13.53 11.04
CA SER A 378 -3.81 -14.32 9.81
C SER A 378 -5.28 -14.37 9.33
N TRP A 379 -6.25 -14.25 10.24
CA TRP A 379 -7.67 -14.16 9.95
C TRP A 379 -8.09 -12.81 9.32
N ILE A 380 -7.35 -11.71 9.53
CA ILE A 380 -7.60 -10.42 8.87
C ILE A 380 -7.28 -10.53 7.38
N LEU A 381 -6.22 -11.26 7.05
CA LEU A 381 -5.74 -11.48 5.67
C LEU A 381 -6.49 -12.58 4.94
N ALA A 382 -7.18 -13.46 5.66
CA ALA A 382 -7.95 -14.55 5.08
C ALA A 382 -9.36 -14.09 4.70
N GLY A 383 -9.61 -13.88 3.40
CA GLY A 383 -10.96 -13.97 2.85
C GLY A 383 -11.49 -15.40 3.07
N ARG A 384 -12.23 -15.62 4.17
CA ARG A 384 -12.82 -16.86 4.71
C ARG A 384 -12.72 -18.15 3.87
N VAL A 385 -12.32 -19.23 4.56
CA VAL A 385 -13.25 -20.27 5.04
C VAL A 385 -12.81 -20.70 6.45
N ASP A 386 -13.64 -20.43 7.47
CA ASP A 386 -13.42 -20.88 8.85
C ASP A 386 -13.78 -22.36 9.02
N LEU A 387 -12.84 -23.14 9.55
CA LEU A 387 -13.12 -24.34 10.35
C LEU A 387 -12.14 -24.30 11.52
N THR A 388 -12.61 -23.92 12.70
CA THR A 388 -11.84 -23.99 13.94
C THR A 388 -11.54 -25.45 14.31
N PRO A 389 -10.28 -25.87 14.55
CA PRO A 389 -9.99 -27.18 15.11
C PRO A 389 -9.98 -27.13 16.64
N ASP A 390 -10.85 -27.93 17.26
CA ASP A 390 -10.70 -28.39 18.64
C ASP A 390 -9.55 -29.43 18.68
N PRO A 391 -8.45 -29.21 19.45
CA PRO A 391 -7.26 -30.05 19.40
C PRO A 391 -7.45 -31.50 19.86
N ASP A 392 -8.53 -31.83 20.58
CA ASP A 392 -8.66 -33.13 21.26
C ASP A 392 -9.81 -34.02 20.76
N ARG A 393 -10.38 -33.73 19.59
CA ARG A 393 -11.40 -34.59 18.96
C ARG A 393 -10.98 -35.06 17.57
N VAL A 394 -10.79 -36.37 17.41
CA VAL A 394 -10.84 -37.03 16.10
C VAL A 394 -12.25 -36.82 15.52
N GLN A 395 -12.42 -35.81 14.67
CA GLN A 395 -13.68 -35.57 13.98
C GLN A 395 -13.75 -36.34 12.67
N VAL A 396 -14.74 -37.23 12.58
CA VAL A 396 -15.30 -37.71 11.31
C VAL A 396 -16.33 -36.68 10.87
N GLY A 397 -15.94 -35.74 10.01
CA GLY A 397 -16.88 -34.78 9.42
C GLY A 397 -17.47 -35.31 8.10
N SER A 398 -18.79 -35.23 7.94
CA SER A 398 -19.46 -35.37 6.63
C SER A 398 -20.00 -34.01 6.20
N PHE A 399 -19.66 -33.56 5.00
CA PHE A 399 -20.26 -32.36 4.39
C PHE A 399 -21.00 -32.74 3.11
N SER A 400 -22.19 -32.18 2.91
CA SER A 400 -22.97 -32.31 1.69
C SER A 400 -22.85 -31.05 0.85
N VAL A 401 -22.33 -31.17 -0.37
CA VAL A 401 -22.31 -30.09 -1.37
C VAL A 401 -23.43 -30.36 -2.37
N ARG A 402 -24.27 -29.34 -2.63
CA ARG A 402 -25.29 -29.37 -3.68
C ARG A 402 -24.74 -28.61 -4.89
N ILE A 403 -24.61 -29.28 -6.03
CA ILE A 403 -24.13 -28.69 -7.28
C ILE A 403 -25.25 -28.89 -8.30
N ASP A 404 -25.86 -27.80 -8.74
CA ASP A 404 -26.89 -27.81 -9.78
C ASP A 404 -26.23 -27.55 -11.14
N PHE A 405 -26.39 -28.48 -12.09
CA PHE A 405 -25.95 -28.31 -13.48
C PHE A 405 -27.16 -28.07 -14.38
N SER A 406 -27.08 -27.02 -15.20
CA SER A 406 -27.98 -26.77 -16.33
C SER A 406 -27.20 -27.05 -17.62
N LEU A 407 -27.52 -28.14 -18.31
CA LEU A 407 -26.99 -28.40 -19.66
C LEU A 407 -27.84 -27.68 -20.70
N GLY A 408 -27.19 -26.89 -21.56
CA GLY A 408 -27.78 -26.20 -22.70
C GLY A 408 -28.43 -27.15 -23.71
N GLN A 409 -29.39 -26.59 -24.45
CA GLN A 409 -30.47 -27.25 -25.20
C GLN A 409 -30.06 -28.34 -26.21
N ASN A 410 -30.93 -29.35 -26.32
CA ASN A 410 -31.46 -29.80 -27.62
C ASN A 410 -32.91 -30.33 -27.46
N ASN A 411 -33.84 -29.66 -28.15
CA ASN A 411 -35.22 -29.98 -28.57
C ASN A 411 -36.16 -30.92 -27.78
N SER A 412 -35.93 -31.21 -26.50
CA SER A 412 -36.95 -31.85 -25.66
C SER A 412 -36.85 -31.45 -24.18
N GLY A 413 -37.00 -30.16 -23.88
CA GLY A 413 -37.08 -29.59 -22.51
C GLY A 413 -35.84 -29.81 -21.62
N PRO A 414 -35.63 -29.01 -20.56
CA PRO A 414 -34.51 -29.22 -19.64
C PRO A 414 -34.71 -30.51 -18.83
N LYS A 415 -33.82 -31.50 -18.98
CA LYS A 415 -33.73 -32.65 -18.07
C LYS A 415 -32.87 -32.28 -16.86
N GLN A 416 -33.50 -32.09 -15.70
CA GLN A 416 -32.80 -31.98 -14.42
C GLN A 416 -32.26 -33.35 -13.99
N ILE A 417 -30.93 -33.46 -13.84
CA ILE A 417 -30.29 -34.60 -13.17
C ILE A 417 -29.86 -34.13 -11.79
N ASN A 418 -30.49 -34.66 -10.74
CA ASN A 418 -30.09 -34.41 -9.36
C ASN A 418 -28.99 -35.39 -8.95
N ILE A 419 -27.75 -34.91 -8.83
CA ILE A 419 -26.64 -35.67 -8.25
C ILE A 419 -26.54 -35.27 -6.77
N ARG A 420 -26.67 -36.25 -5.86
CA ARG A 420 -26.42 -36.04 -4.42
C ARG A 420 -25.09 -36.68 -4.06
N LEU A 421 -24.16 -35.88 -3.52
CA LEU A 421 -23.00 -36.39 -2.80
C LEU A 421 -23.52 -37.00 -1.49
N ILE A 422 -23.39 -38.32 -1.32
CA ILE A 422 -24.01 -39.01 -0.17
C ILE A 422 -23.06 -39.02 1.03
N GLN A 423 -21.77 -39.28 0.82
CA GLN A 423 -20.80 -39.33 1.91
C GLN A 423 -19.36 -39.18 1.41
N VAL A 424 -18.54 -38.45 2.18
CA VAL A 424 -17.08 -38.44 2.06
C VAL A 424 -16.51 -38.88 3.40
N GLN A 425 -15.67 -39.90 3.41
CA GLN A 425 -14.93 -40.32 4.60
C GLN A 425 -13.42 -40.10 4.38
N VAL A 426 -12.79 -39.41 5.33
CA VAL A 426 -11.34 -39.18 5.37
C VAL A 426 -10.81 -39.82 6.64
N VAL A 427 -9.88 -40.77 6.51
CA VAL A 427 -9.20 -41.39 7.65
C VAL A 427 -7.76 -40.87 7.69
N LEU A 428 -7.43 -40.13 8.75
CA LEU A 428 -6.09 -39.62 9.02
C LEU A 428 -5.41 -40.52 10.07
N ARG A 429 -4.17 -40.91 9.82
CA ARG A 429 -3.29 -41.50 10.87
C ARG A 429 -2.02 -40.67 10.99
N SER A 430 -1.57 -40.53 12.23
CA SER A 430 -0.28 -39.95 12.59
C SER A 430 0.72 -41.07 12.79
N ASP A 431 1.74 -41.13 11.91
CA ASP A 431 2.95 -41.91 12.15
C ASP A 431 4.16 -40.98 12.03
N ALA A 432 5.04 -41.02 13.05
CA ALA A 432 6.31 -40.29 13.10
C ALA A 432 6.21 -38.77 12.75
N GLY A 433 5.21 -38.08 13.31
CA GLY A 433 5.10 -36.61 13.21
C GLY A 433 4.68 -36.07 11.84
N ARG A 434 4.19 -36.93 10.93
CA ARG A 434 3.56 -36.51 9.66
C ARG A 434 2.14 -37.09 9.57
N VAL A 435 1.15 -36.21 9.40
CA VAL A 435 -0.24 -36.63 9.12
C VAL A 435 -0.34 -37.04 7.65
N ARG A 436 -0.77 -38.28 7.40
CA ARG A 436 -1.05 -38.78 6.03
C ARG A 436 -2.53 -39.13 5.90
N ILE A 437 -3.13 -38.76 4.76
CA ILE A 437 -4.45 -39.28 4.37
C ILE A 437 -4.23 -40.74 3.96
N HIS A 438 -4.76 -41.67 4.75
CA HIS A 438 -4.54 -43.10 4.50
C HIS A 438 -5.61 -43.68 3.56
N ASN A 439 -6.84 -43.16 3.63
CA ASN A 439 -7.92 -43.57 2.75
C ASN A 439 -8.91 -42.42 2.51
N PHE A 440 -9.39 -42.30 1.28
CA PHE A 440 -10.37 -41.31 0.84
C PHE A 440 -11.43 -42.01 -0.01
N GLN A 441 -12.66 -42.09 0.48
CA GLN A 441 -13.78 -42.68 -0.25
C GLN A 441 -14.86 -41.63 -0.50
N VAL A 442 -15.30 -41.55 -1.77
CA VAL A 442 -16.42 -40.72 -2.21
C VAL A 442 -17.51 -41.64 -2.72
N GLN A 443 -18.71 -41.55 -2.13
CA GLN A 443 -19.87 -42.29 -2.58
C GLN A 443 -20.86 -41.33 -3.24
N LEU A 444 -21.06 -41.50 -4.55
CA LEU A 444 -21.99 -40.71 -5.36
C LEU A 444 -23.30 -41.48 -5.54
N GLY A 445 -24.43 -40.82 -5.31
CA GLY A 445 -25.76 -41.37 -5.57
C GLY A 445 -26.48 -40.61 -6.68
N PHE A 446 -26.95 -41.33 -7.69
CA PHE A 446 -27.76 -40.78 -8.77
C PHE A 446 -29.26 -40.91 -8.45
N ARG A 447 -30.02 -39.82 -8.54
CA ARG A 447 -31.48 -39.88 -8.61
C ARG A 447 -31.96 -39.16 -9.87
N SER A 448 -32.47 -39.93 -10.84
CA SER A 448 -33.33 -39.39 -11.90
C SER A 448 -34.76 -39.27 -11.37
N THR A 449 -35.33 -38.07 -11.39
CA THR A 449 -36.77 -37.87 -11.20
C THR A 449 -37.50 -38.17 -12.51
N PRO A 450 -38.50 -39.07 -12.56
CA PRO A 450 -39.29 -39.28 -13.76
C PRO A 450 -40.34 -38.17 -13.92
N VAL A 451 -40.53 -37.70 -15.14
CA VAL A 451 -41.70 -36.88 -15.54
C VAL A 451 -42.91 -37.82 -15.63
N PRO A 452 -44.09 -37.46 -15.11
CA PRO A 452 -45.26 -38.33 -15.16
C PRO A 452 -45.89 -38.27 -16.55
N THR A 453 -45.63 -39.26 -17.39
CA THR A 453 -46.52 -39.61 -18.51
C THR A 453 -47.32 -40.84 -18.12
N ARG A 454 -48.65 -40.72 -18.21
CA ARG A 454 -49.62 -41.81 -18.05
C ARG A 454 -49.29 -42.97 -19.00
N VAL A 455 -49.74 -44.15 -18.55
CA VAL A 455 -49.91 -45.44 -19.26
C VAL A 455 -48.83 -46.50 -19.00
N GLY A 456 -49.26 -47.58 -18.32
CA GLY A 456 -48.92 -48.95 -18.71
C GLY A 456 -47.74 -49.63 -18.02
N PHE A 457 -48.07 -50.57 -17.11
CA PHE A 457 -47.38 -51.81 -16.73
C PHE A 457 -45.85 -51.94 -16.92
N GLY A 458 -45.15 -52.13 -15.80
CA GLY A 458 -43.80 -52.71 -15.77
C GLY A 458 -42.90 -52.06 -14.73
N SER A 459 -42.53 -52.79 -13.68
CA SER A 459 -41.56 -52.37 -12.66
C SER A 459 -40.15 -52.25 -13.25
N PRO A 460 -39.44 -51.11 -13.14
CA PRO A 460 -38.01 -51.05 -13.46
C PRO A 460 -37.16 -51.20 -12.20
N GLN A 461 -36.33 -52.25 -12.18
CA GLN A 461 -35.26 -52.45 -11.20
C GLN A 461 -34.32 -51.23 -11.14
N ARG A 462 -34.03 -50.76 -9.91
CA ARG A 462 -32.94 -49.80 -9.65
C ARG A 462 -31.58 -50.48 -9.90
N ARG A 463 -30.88 -50.13 -10.98
CA ARG A 463 -29.44 -50.41 -11.12
C ARG A 463 -28.63 -49.17 -10.78
N SER A 464 -28.02 -49.18 -9.58
CA SER A 464 -26.92 -48.28 -9.23
C SER A 464 -25.65 -48.76 -9.92
N LYS A 465 -25.11 -47.99 -10.88
CA LYS A 465 -23.74 -48.20 -11.38
C LYS A 465 -22.79 -47.33 -10.55
N THR A 466 -21.91 -47.97 -9.79
CA THR A 466 -20.78 -47.33 -9.11
C THR A 466 -19.63 -47.20 -10.11
N VAL A 467 -19.21 -45.99 -10.44
CA VAL A 467 -17.97 -45.74 -11.19
C VAL A 467 -16.94 -45.21 -10.20
N LEU A 468 -15.92 -46.02 -9.90
CA LEU A 468 -14.76 -45.64 -9.10
C LEU A 468 -13.71 -45.05 -10.04
N THR A 469 -13.54 -43.73 -10.03
CA THR A 469 -12.43 -43.08 -10.72
C THR A 469 -11.35 -42.77 -9.68
N ARG A 470 -10.15 -43.32 -9.86
CA ARG A 470 -8.99 -43.08 -9.00
C ARG A 470 -8.26 -41.86 -9.55
N VAL A 471 -8.31 -40.73 -8.85
CA VAL A 471 -7.56 -39.52 -9.22
C VAL A 471 -6.30 -39.46 -8.37
N ASP A 472 -5.14 -39.46 -9.02
CA ASP A 472 -3.83 -39.35 -8.37
C ASP A 472 -3.49 -37.87 -8.15
N PHE A 473 -3.44 -37.45 -6.88
CA PHE A 473 -3.14 -36.07 -6.45
C PHE A 473 -1.74 -35.94 -5.83
N SER A 474 -0.77 -36.74 -6.26
CA SER A 474 0.61 -36.69 -5.76
C SER A 474 1.37 -35.37 -6.01
N GLN A 475 0.77 -34.36 -6.67
CA GLN A 475 1.37 -33.02 -6.82
C GLN A 475 0.88 -31.97 -5.79
N PHE A 476 -0.10 -32.26 -4.93
CA PHE A 476 -0.58 -31.31 -3.92
C PHE A 476 0.09 -31.53 -2.55
N TYR A 477 1.41 -31.33 -2.48
CA TYR A 477 2.15 -31.32 -1.21
C TYR A 477 2.98 -30.05 -1.06
N ARG A 478 2.42 -29.07 -0.33
CA ARG A 478 3.09 -28.16 0.62
C ARG A 478 2.02 -27.21 1.21
N SER A 479 1.62 -27.44 2.47
CA SER A 479 0.85 -26.52 3.35
C SER A 479 -0.33 -25.75 2.71
N GLY A 480 -1.40 -26.47 2.33
CA GLY A 480 -2.52 -25.98 1.52
C GLY A 480 -3.73 -25.40 2.28
N GLN A 481 -3.54 -24.51 3.26
CA GLN A 481 -4.67 -23.73 3.82
C GLN A 481 -4.49 -22.21 3.65
N LEU A 482 -3.26 -21.69 3.62
CA LEU A 482 -3.00 -20.29 3.24
C LEU A 482 -2.98 -20.11 1.72
N PHE A 483 -2.52 -21.12 0.99
CA PHE A 483 -2.29 -21.05 -0.45
C PHE A 483 -3.60 -20.98 -1.24
N THR A 484 -4.63 -21.72 -0.84
CA THR A 484 -5.92 -21.80 -1.56
C THR A 484 -6.75 -20.51 -1.49
N ALA A 485 -6.61 -19.70 -0.43
CA ALA A 485 -7.24 -18.38 -0.34
C ALA A 485 -6.54 -17.32 -1.22
N LEU A 486 -5.25 -17.51 -1.50
CA LEU A 486 -4.43 -16.62 -2.34
C LEU A 486 -4.43 -17.01 -3.83
N VAL A 487 -4.68 -18.29 -4.15
CA VAL A 487 -4.74 -18.81 -5.53
C VAL A 487 -5.92 -18.24 -6.33
N GLY A 488 -6.93 -17.64 -5.67
CA GLY A 488 -8.10 -17.05 -6.33
C GLY A 488 -7.97 -15.57 -6.73
N MET A 489 -6.87 -14.89 -6.40
CA MET A 489 -6.64 -13.50 -6.81
C MET A 489 -5.39 -13.43 -7.69
N GLU A 490 -5.56 -13.09 -8.97
CA GLU A 490 -4.49 -12.90 -9.94
C GLU A 490 -3.58 -11.74 -9.54
N ASP A 491 -2.25 -11.94 -9.54
CA ASP A 491 -1.27 -10.92 -9.11
C ASP A 491 -1.40 -9.65 -9.95
N SER A 492 -1.82 -8.55 -9.32
CA SER A 492 -2.12 -7.29 -10.00
C SER A 492 -0.88 -6.52 -10.45
N ILE A 493 0.31 -6.96 -10.06
CA ILE A 493 1.59 -6.35 -10.41
C ILE A 493 2.37 -7.32 -11.28
N THR A 494 2.46 -7.01 -12.57
CA THR A 494 3.16 -7.85 -13.55
C THR A 494 4.51 -7.24 -13.92
N LYS A 495 5.29 -7.93 -14.75
CA LYS A 495 6.55 -7.38 -15.29
C LYS A 495 6.28 -6.11 -16.12
N GLU A 496 5.17 -6.09 -16.84
CA GLU A 496 4.70 -4.95 -17.65
C GLU A 496 4.40 -3.74 -16.77
N THR A 497 3.96 -3.94 -15.52
CA THR A 497 3.79 -2.84 -14.56
C THR A 497 5.12 -2.14 -14.26
N PHE A 498 6.21 -2.89 -14.10
CA PHE A 498 7.53 -2.29 -13.90
C PHE A 498 8.03 -1.60 -15.17
N ILE A 499 7.88 -2.22 -16.34
CA ILE A 499 8.25 -1.60 -17.62
C ILE A 499 7.48 -0.30 -17.83
N TRP A 500 6.18 -0.30 -17.53
CA TRP A 500 5.35 0.90 -17.56
C TRP A 500 5.93 2.00 -16.67
N ALA A 501 6.30 1.69 -15.42
CA ALA A 501 6.87 2.69 -14.51
C ALA A 501 8.26 3.21 -14.96
N PHE A 502 9.13 2.34 -15.50
CA PHE A 502 10.43 2.75 -16.06
C PHE A 502 10.31 3.62 -17.31
N ASN A 503 9.22 3.49 -18.06
CA ASN A 503 8.94 4.34 -19.23
C ASN A 503 8.41 5.74 -18.85
N ASP A 504 8.49 6.11 -17.58
CA ASP A 504 8.14 7.44 -17.07
C ASP A 504 6.74 7.93 -17.49
N PRO A 505 5.68 7.20 -17.08
CA PRO A 505 4.31 7.46 -17.51
C PRO A 505 3.83 8.81 -16.97
N LYS A 506 2.78 9.38 -17.58
CA LYS A 506 2.30 10.73 -17.28
C LYS A 506 1.98 10.91 -15.78
N ILE A 507 1.35 9.93 -15.14
CA ILE A 507 1.08 9.94 -13.68
C ILE A 507 2.37 10.01 -12.84
N LEU A 508 3.44 9.31 -13.23
CA LEU A 508 4.71 9.32 -12.50
C LEU A 508 5.45 10.63 -12.72
N ARG A 509 5.42 11.18 -13.94
CA ARG A 509 5.93 12.54 -14.23
C ARG A 509 5.24 13.60 -13.39
N ALA A 510 3.93 13.50 -13.25
CA ALA A 510 3.17 14.39 -12.41
C ALA A 510 3.54 14.23 -10.92
N SER A 511 3.59 12.98 -10.42
CA SER A 511 3.94 12.70 -9.02
C SER A 511 5.35 13.20 -8.64
N LYS A 512 6.36 12.98 -9.48
CA LYS A 512 7.72 13.52 -9.23
C LYS A 512 7.80 15.04 -9.41
N THR A 513 6.98 15.63 -10.27
CA THR A 513 6.85 17.10 -10.37
C THR A 513 6.30 17.71 -9.10
N ILE A 514 5.23 17.11 -8.54
CA ILE A 514 4.67 17.54 -7.25
C ILE A 514 5.74 17.40 -6.17
N CYS A 515 6.39 16.24 -6.09
CA CYS A 515 7.44 16.00 -5.10
C CYS A 515 8.55 17.06 -5.16
N ARG A 516 9.22 17.18 -6.31
CA ARG A 516 10.38 18.05 -6.48
C ARG A 516 10.04 19.52 -6.29
N LEU A 517 8.97 20.00 -6.91
CA LEU A 517 8.65 21.44 -6.82
C LEU A 517 8.13 21.85 -5.44
N MET A 518 7.42 20.96 -4.71
CA MET A 518 7.05 21.25 -3.33
C MET A 518 8.27 21.31 -2.42
N ASP A 519 9.18 20.33 -2.56
CA ASP A 519 10.45 20.27 -1.85
C ASP A 519 11.29 21.54 -2.09
N ASP A 520 11.54 21.89 -3.35
CA ASP A 520 12.36 23.05 -3.70
C ASP A 520 11.75 24.38 -3.22
N VAL A 521 10.42 24.55 -3.28
CA VAL A 521 9.76 25.79 -2.83
C VAL A 521 9.79 25.92 -1.31
N VAL A 522 9.48 24.85 -0.59
CA VAL A 522 9.37 24.86 0.88
C VAL A 522 10.75 24.86 1.53
N GLY A 523 11.70 24.14 0.96
CA GLY A 523 13.09 24.06 1.42
C GLY A 523 13.95 25.27 1.05
N HIS A 524 13.54 26.08 0.06
CA HIS A 524 14.37 27.13 -0.55
C HIS A 524 15.16 27.99 0.45
N GLN A 525 14.52 28.54 1.48
CA GLN A 525 15.21 29.42 2.43
C GLN A 525 16.27 28.67 3.25
N PHE A 526 15.93 27.50 3.77
CA PHE A 526 16.83 26.66 4.57
C PHE A 526 18.03 26.18 3.73
N GLU A 527 17.78 25.75 2.50
CA GLU A 527 18.83 25.26 1.60
C GLU A 527 19.80 26.38 1.18
N GLN A 528 19.30 27.59 1.00
CA GLN A 528 20.14 28.77 0.75
C GLN A 528 21.01 29.13 1.96
N GLU A 529 20.47 29.07 3.18
CA GLU A 529 21.21 29.42 4.40
C GLU A 529 22.42 28.50 4.65
N ARG A 530 22.29 27.22 4.31
CA ARG A 530 23.37 26.23 4.47
C ARG A 530 24.28 26.08 3.24
N GLY A 531 24.00 26.80 2.15
CA GLY A 531 24.84 26.81 0.95
C GLY A 531 24.75 25.55 0.09
N HIS A 532 23.55 24.97 -0.04
CA HIS A 532 23.26 23.80 -0.88
C HIS A 532 23.42 24.09 -2.39
N ALA A 533 23.44 23.04 -3.23
CA ALA A 533 23.31 23.14 -4.68
C ALA A 533 22.07 23.97 -5.08
N PRO A 534 22.11 24.67 -6.24
CA PRO A 534 20.94 25.40 -6.76
C PRO A 534 19.72 24.49 -6.92
N SER A 535 18.56 24.92 -6.40
CA SER A 535 17.25 24.28 -6.61
C SER A 535 16.59 24.80 -7.89
N ALA A 536 15.37 24.33 -8.19
CA ALA A 536 14.57 24.90 -9.28
C ALA A 536 14.37 26.41 -9.13
N VAL A 537 14.30 26.93 -7.89
CA VAL A 537 14.05 28.35 -7.62
C VAL A 537 15.24 29.20 -8.09
N GLU A 538 16.48 28.83 -7.73
CA GLU A 538 17.69 29.52 -8.17
C GLU A 538 17.85 29.43 -9.69
N CYS A 539 17.62 28.25 -10.25
CA CYS A 539 17.70 28.03 -11.69
C CYS A 539 16.71 28.95 -12.44
N TYR A 540 15.49 29.09 -11.93
CA TYR A 540 14.46 29.96 -12.50
C TYR A 540 14.84 31.44 -12.40
N ILE A 541 15.24 31.89 -11.20
CA ILE A 541 15.65 33.28 -10.95
C ILE A 541 16.81 33.66 -11.87
N ASN A 542 17.84 32.80 -11.94
CA ASN A 542 19.03 33.03 -12.75
C ASN A 542 18.70 33.07 -14.26
N GLN A 543 17.84 32.17 -14.73
CA GLN A 543 17.51 32.07 -16.16
C GLN A 543 16.57 33.17 -16.65
N TYR A 544 15.62 33.62 -15.83
CA TYR A 544 14.57 34.55 -16.25
C TYR A 544 14.70 35.95 -15.63
N GLY A 545 15.66 36.19 -14.73
CA GLY A 545 15.79 37.46 -14.02
C GLY A 545 14.57 37.79 -13.14
N ALA A 546 13.87 36.76 -12.67
CA ALA A 546 12.62 36.87 -11.92
C ALA A 546 12.88 36.94 -10.41
N SER A 547 11.87 37.32 -9.62
CA SER A 547 11.92 37.18 -8.16
C SER A 547 11.57 35.75 -7.73
N ALA A 548 11.96 35.37 -6.51
CA ALA A 548 11.58 34.09 -5.93
C ALA A 548 10.06 33.88 -5.91
N GLN A 549 9.28 34.92 -5.60
CA GLN A 549 7.82 34.83 -5.59
C GLN A 549 7.25 34.47 -6.98
N VAL A 550 7.81 35.03 -8.06
CA VAL A 550 7.37 34.68 -9.42
C VAL A 550 7.70 33.22 -9.75
N ALA A 551 8.85 32.71 -9.29
CA ALA A 551 9.19 31.29 -9.43
C ALA A 551 8.20 30.40 -8.65
N TYR A 552 7.89 30.77 -7.40
CA TYR A 552 6.92 30.04 -6.57
C TYR A 552 5.53 29.97 -7.23
N ASP A 553 5.02 31.10 -7.73
CA ASP A 553 3.70 31.16 -8.37
C ASP A 553 3.64 30.25 -9.61
N GLU A 554 4.71 30.23 -10.42
CA GLU A 554 4.80 29.34 -11.58
C GLU A 554 4.93 27.86 -11.18
N PHE A 555 5.69 27.55 -10.13
CA PHE A 555 5.82 26.18 -9.62
C PHE A 555 4.53 25.65 -9.00
N TYR A 556 3.81 26.45 -8.21
CA TYR A 556 2.48 26.05 -7.72
C TYR A 556 1.48 25.85 -8.84
N LYS A 557 1.56 26.62 -9.93
CA LYS A 557 0.75 26.37 -11.13
C LYS A 557 1.10 25.04 -11.79
N GLN A 558 2.39 24.69 -11.88
CA GLN A 558 2.83 23.38 -12.39
C GLN A 558 2.38 22.22 -11.49
N ILE A 559 2.51 22.35 -10.17
CA ILE A 559 2.00 21.39 -9.17
C ILE A 559 0.49 21.17 -9.36
N ASN A 560 -0.29 22.25 -9.50
CA ASN A 560 -1.73 22.17 -9.75
C ASN A 560 -2.09 21.48 -11.07
N ASN A 561 -1.26 21.63 -12.11
CA ASN A 561 -1.45 20.92 -13.37
C ASN A 561 -1.06 19.44 -13.26
N ALA A 562 -0.01 19.13 -12.53
CA ALA A 562 0.39 17.75 -12.25
C ALA A 562 -0.73 16.98 -11.51
N TRP A 563 -1.43 17.60 -10.56
CA TRP A 563 -2.60 16.97 -9.93
C TRP A 563 -3.71 16.63 -10.94
N LYS A 564 -3.93 17.47 -11.96
CA LYS A 564 -4.91 17.18 -13.03
C LYS A 564 -4.44 16.02 -13.90
N ASP A 565 -3.15 15.97 -14.21
CA ASP A 565 -2.55 14.87 -14.96
C ASP A 565 -2.67 13.53 -14.22
N ILE A 566 -2.49 13.51 -12.90
CA ILE A 566 -2.75 12.32 -12.08
C ILE A 566 -4.22 11.92 -12.19
N ASN A 567 -5.15 12.86 -12.03
CA ASN A 567 -6.59 12.56 -12.10
C ASN A 567 -7.03 12.01 -13.46
N GLU A 568 -6.43 12.47 -14.56
CA GLU A 568 -6.72 11.98 -15.90
C GLU A 568 -6.30 10.52 -16.09
N GLU A 569 -5.15 10.13 -15.56
CA GLU A 569 -4.59 8.78 -15.71
C GLU A 569 -5.37 7.69 -14.96
N PHE A 570 -6.29 8.07 -14.07
CA PHE A 570 -7.22 7.14 -13.41
C PHE A 570 -8.47 6.83 -14.25
N LEU A 571 -8.75 7.58 -15.33
CA LEU A 571 -9.92 7.32 -16.18
C LEU A 571 -9.77 5.98 -16.92
N LYS A 572 -10.86 5.20 -16.96
CA LYS A 572 -10.89 3.88 -17.59
C LYS A 572 -10.94 4.01 -19.13
N PRO A 573 -10.29 3.10 -19.89
CA PRO A 573 -9.43 2.01 -19.43
C PRO A 573 -8.05 2.51 -18.99
N THR A 574 -7.54 1.99 -17.87
CA THR A 574 -6.23 2.36 -17.32
C THR A 574 -5.10 1.53 -17.94
N ALA A 575 -3.90 2.12 -18.04
CA ALA A 575 -2.73 1.45 -18.61
C ALA A 575 -2.21 0.27 -17.76
N VAL A 576 -2.41 0.34 -16.44
CA VAL A 576 -2.05 -0.69 -15.46
C VAL A 576 -3.17 -0.84 -14.43
N SER A 577 -3.03 -1.80 -13.50
CA SER A 577 -4.02 -2.00 -12.45
C SER A 577 -4.13 -0.76 -11.54
N LYS A 578 -5.35 -0.51 -11.02
CA LYS A 578 -5.59 0.56 -10.03
C LYS A 578 -4.62 0.47 -8.84
N SER A 579 -4.33 -0.76 -8.39
CA SER A 579 -3.38 -1.01 -7.30
C SER A 579 -1.95 -0.50 -7.59
N ALA A 580 -1.55 -0.36 -8.86
CA ALA A 580 -0.27 0.26 -9.24
C ALA A 580 -0.38 1.79 -9.29
N LEU A 581 -1.45 2.33 -9.90
CA LEU A 581 -1.72 3.77 -9.94
C LEU A 581 -1.83 4.38 -8.54
N ASP A 582 -2.51 3.69 -7.62
CA ASP A 582 -2.67 4.11 -6.22
C ASP A 582 -1.32 4.33 -5.52
N ARG A 583 -0.26 3.61 -5.90
CA ARG A 583 1.08 3.82 -5.31
C ARG A 583 1.67 5.16 -5.71
N VAL A 584 1.55 5.51 -6.99
CA VAL A 584 2.05 6.77 -7.54
C VAL A 584 1.23 7.96 -7.01
N LEU A 585 -0.09 7.79 -6.94
CA LEU A 585 -1.01 8.78 -6.35
C LEU A 585 -0.72 9.00 -4.86
N ASN A 586 -0.57 7.93 -4.08
CA ASN A 586 -0.39 8.08 -2.65
C ASN A 586 1.00 8.63 -2.28
N LEU A 587 2.03 8.39 -3.11
CA LEU A 587 3.29 9.14 -3.00
C LEU A 587 3.02 10.65 -3.12
N ALA A 588 2.34 11.10 -4.18
CA ALA A 588 1.99 12.52 -4.36
C ALA A 588 1.14 13.10 -3.20
N ARG A 589 0.22 12.30 -2.62
CA ARG A 589 -0.58 12.72 -1.46
C ARG A 589 0.25 12.90 -0.19
N VAL A 590 1.28 12.08 -0.01
CA VAL A 590 2.09 12.12 1.21
C VAL A 590 3.04 13.31 1.20
N ILE A 591 3.66 13.64 0.05
CA ILE A 591 4.42 14.90 -0.04
C ILE A 591 3.49 16.11 0.17
N ASP A 592 2.29 16.11 -0.40
CA ASP A 592 1.32 17.19 -0.17
C ASP A 592 0.93 17.33 1.31
N LEU A 593 0.95 16.23 2.08
CA LEU A 593 0.72 16.27 3.52
C LEU A 593 1.94 16.80 4.29
N LEU A 594 3.13 16.33 3.96
CA LEU A 594 4.34 16.58 4.74
C LEU A 594 5.06 17.88 4.35
N TYR A 595 4.81 18.41 3.16
CA TYR A 595 5.45 19.61 2.59
C TYR A 595 4.41 20.68 2.23
N LYS A 596 3.23 20.65 2.85
CA LYS A 596 2.19 21.64 2.55
C LYS A 596 2.61 23.05 2.92
N ASP A 597 3.12 23.17 4.14
CA ASP A 597 3.41 24.44 4.81
C ASP A 597 4.84 24.50 5.38
N GLU A 598 5.49 23.35 5.59
CA GLU A 598 6.82 23.20 6.17
C GLU A 598 7.48 21.90 5.66
N ASP A 599 8.81 21.78 5.70
CA ASP A 599 9.48 20.48 5.54
C ASP A 599 9.32 19.67 6.84
N ALA A 600 8.21 18.93 6.94
CA ALA A 600 7.89 18.18 8.14
C ALA A 600 8.72 16.89 8.30
N TYR A 601 9.59 16.56 7.34
CA TYR A 601 10.51 15.44 7.43
C TYR A 601 11.81 15.84 8.12
N THR A 602 12.46 16.90 7.64
CA THR A 602 13.69 17.43 8.25
C THR A 602 13.35 18.14 9.57
N HIS A 603 12.36 19.03 9.54
CA HIS A 603 11.91 19.84 10.66
C HIS A 603 10.58 19.32 11.18
N VAL A 604 10.62 18.30 12.04
CA VAL A 604 9.42 17.63 12.55
C VAL A 604 8.56 18.58 13.41
N GLY A 605 7.64 19.28 12.73
CA GLY A 605 6.69 20.20 13.31
C GLY A 605 5.50 19.52 13.99
N GLU A 606 4.58 20.33 14.49
CA GLU A 606 3.43 19.85 15.25
C GLU A 606 2.47 19.01 14.39
N SER A 607 2.40 19.29 13.08
CA SER A 607 1.55 18.56 12.13
C SER A 607 1.97 17.09 11.98
N ALA A 608 3.27 16.84 11.77
CA ALA A 608 3.81 15.49 11.70
C ALA A 608 3.72 14.76 13.04
N LYS A 609 4.04 15.44 14.16
CA LYS A 609 3.91 14.88 15.51
C LYS A 609 2.47 14.46 15.82
N THR A 610 1.52 15.34 15.56
CA THR A 610 0.08 15.04 15.71
C THR A 610 -0.32 13.86 14.84
N SER A 611 0.15 13.83 13.58
CA SER A 611 -0.16 12.73 12.67
C SER A 611 0.35 11.38 13.16
N ILE A 612 1.61 11.31 13.62
CA ILE A 612 2.23 10.10 14.17
C ILE A 612 1.52 9.67 15.45
N THR A 613 1.26 10.59 16.37
CA THR A 613 0.56 10.30 17.63
C THR A 613 -0.81 9.68 17.36
N MET A 614 -1.62 10.30 16.49
CA MET A 614 -2.97 9.79 16.18
C MET A 614 -2.97 8.45 15.42
N LEU A 615 -1.98 8.20 14.53
CA LEU A 615 -1.98 7.00 13.71
C LEU A 615 -1.25 5.82 14.35
N LEU A 616 -0.24 6.08 15.18
CA LEU A 616 0.72 5.07 15.63
C LEU A 616 0.82 4.96 17.16
N ILE A 617 0.23 5.88 17.92
CA ILE A 617 0.30 5.87 19.38
C ILE A 617 -1.09 5.67 19.99
N ASP A 618 -1.98 6.63 19.76
CA ASP A 618 -3.27 6.75 20.44
C ASP A 618 -4.37 5.95 19.73
N PRO A 619 -5.00 4.98 20.41
CA PRO A 619 -6.14 4.25 19.84
C PRO A 619 -7.42 5.08 19.87
N ILE A 620 -8.35 4.78 18.97
CA ILE A 620 -9.69 5.36 18.98
C ILE A 620 -10.52 4.65 20.06
N THR A 621 -11.24 5.41 20.88
CA THR A 621 -12.19 4.83 21.85
C THR A 621 -13.40 4.25 21.13
N VAL A 622 -13.63 2.94 21.30
CA VAL A 622 -14.71 2.15 20.64
C VAL A 622 -16.04 2.35 21.32
#